data_AF-X1PG20-F1
#
_entry.id   AF-X1PG20-F1
#
_cell.length_a   1.000
_cell.length_b   1.000
_cell.length_c   1.000
_cell.angle_alpha   90.00
_cell.angle_beta   90.00
_cell.angle_gamma   90.00
#
_symmetry.space_group_name_H-M   'P 1'
#
loop_
_entity.id
_entity.type
_entity.pdbx_description
1 polymer ?
#
loop_
_entity_poly.entity_id
_entity_poly.type
_entity_poly.pdbx_seq_one_letter_code
_entity_poly.pdbx_strand_id
1 'polypeptide(L)'
;VMHRVEELADREGSEGPTQRFPVHHLVPLAEIIAQALGIGPESRGVTREYGRLIKRFGNEFRILLDLREKDLQDGVPSRVLQGITKARAGDLEIKHGYDGVYGKISIQFDQQLGKASRAIADR
;
A
#
# COMPACT_ATOMS: atom_id res chain seq x y z
N VAL A 1 6.89 6.47 21.92
CA VAL A 1 6.17 5.19 22.16
C VAL A 1 7.16 4.04 22.30
N MET A 2 8.02 3.76 21.30
CA MET A 2 8.99 2.65 21.33
C MET A 2 9.87 2.65 22.59
N HIS A 3 10.51 3.79 22.91
CA HIS A 3 11.35 3.95 24.10
C HIS A 3 10.68 3.50 25.41
N ARG A 4 9.39 3.84 25.59
CA ARG A 4 8.66 3.47 26.81
C ARG A 4 8.32 1.98 26.87
N VAL A 5 8.16 1.34 25.71
CA VAL A 5 7.96 -0.12 25.64
C VAL A 5 9.25 -0.84 26.01
N GLU A 6 10.41 -0.34 25.57
CA GLU A 6 11.72 -0.87 25.94
C GLU A 6 12.00 -0.71 27.43
N GLU A 7 11.73 0.46 28.01
CA GLU A 7 11.90 0.71 29.45
C GLU A 7 11.07 -0.21 30.36
N LEU A 8 9.90 -0.69 29.87
CA LEU A 8 8.95 -1.48 30.65
C LEU A 8 8.98 -2.97 30.28
N ALA A 9 9.82 -3.38 29.33
CA ALA A 9 9.87 -4.77 28.91
C ALA A 9 10.59 -5.62 29.94
N ASP A 10 9.85 -6.48 30.65
CA ASP A 10 10.40 -7.41 31.64
C ASP A 10 11.08 -8.67 31.02
N ARG A 11 11.07 -8.77 29.69
CA ARG A 11 11.58 -9.91 28.93
C ARG A 11 12.92 -9.55 28.28
N GLU A 12 13.97 -10.31 28.59
CA GLU A 12 15.26 -10.19 27.93
C GLU A 12 15.16 -10.76 26.51
N GLY A 13 15.34 -9.91 25.50
CA GLY A 13 15.37 -10.31 24.09
C GLY A 13 14.00 -10.35 23.39
N SER A 14 14.01 -10.84 22.15
CA SER A 14 12.87 -10.81 21.22
C SER A 14 11.96 -12.04 21.29
N GLU A 15 12.15 -12.91 22.28
CA GLU A 15 11.38 -14.15 22.48
C GLU A 15 9.95 -13.85 22.96
N GLY A 16 9.10 -13.52 22.01
CA GLY A 16 7.64 -13.56 22.20
C GLY A 16 7.10 -14.99 22.10
N PRO A 17 5.81 -15.18 22.39
CA PRO A 17 5.20 -16.49 22.61
C PRO A 17 5.38 -17.45 21.43
N THR A 18 5.50 -18.74 21.73
CA THR A 18 5.64 -19.85 20.75
C THR A 18 4.53 -19.86 19.70
N GLN A 19 3.36 -19.32 20.05
CA GLN A 19 2.24 -19.11 19.14
C GLN A 19 1.92 -17.62 19.07
N ARG A 20 2.18 -17.01 17.90
CA ARG A 20 1.73 -15.64 17.59
C ARG A 20 0.66 -15.73 16.51
N PHE A 21 -0.45 -15.03 16.73
CA PHE A 21 -1.39 -14.76 15.65
C PHE A 21 -0.70 -13.87 14.60
N PRO A 22 -0.94 -14.09 13.31
CA PRO A 22 -0.39 -13.24 12.27
C PRO A 22 -0.90 -11.80 12.45
N VAL A 23 0.03 -10.86 12.44
CA VAL A 23 -0.28 -9.42 12.43
C VAL A 23 -0.16 -8.96 10.98
N HIS A 24 -1.20 -8.32 10.47
CA HIS A 24 -1.20 -7.73 9.14
C HIS A 24 -1.04 -6.21 9.24
N HIS A 25 0.05 -5.70 8.67
CA HIS A 25 0.24 -4.26 8.50
C HIS A 25 -0.44 -3.85 7.19
N LEU A 26 -1.46 -3.00 7.28
CA LEU A 26 -2.24 -2.57 6.14
C LEU A 26 -1.99 -1.09 5.83
N VAL A 27 -1.90 -0.79 4.54
CA VAL A 27 -1.96 0.56 4.00
C VAL A 27 -3.39 0.78 3.49
N PRO A 28 -4.07 1.88 3.86
CA PRO A 28 -5.42 2.15 3.37
C PRO A 28 -5.51 2.11 1.85
N LEU A 29 -6.56 1.53 1.30
CA LEU A 29 -6.74 1.43 -0.15
C LEU A 29 -6.75 2.80 -0.83
N ALA A 30 -7.32 3.82 -0.17
CA ALA A 30 -7.28 5.21 -0.65
C ALA A 30 -5.84 5.73 -0.79
N GLU A 31 -4.96 5.44 0.17
CA GLU A 31 -3.53 5.81 0.12
C GLU A 31 -2.80 5.09 -1.03
N ILE A 32 -3.08 3.80 -1.22
CA ILE A 32 -2.50 3.02 -2.32
C ILE A 32 -2.92 3.62 -3.67
N ILE A 33 -4.20 3.96 -3.83
CA ILE A 33 -4.73 4.60 -5.03
C ILE A 33 -4.08 5.98 -5.23
N ALA A 34 -3.99 6.78 -4.17
CA ALA A 34 -3.42 8.12 -4.21
C ALA A 34 -1.97 8.10 -4.71
N GLN A 35 -1.14 7.22 -4.15
CA GLN A 35 0.25 7.05 -4.55
C GLN A 35 0.37 6.48 -5.97
N ALA A 36 -0.50 5.52 -6.33
CA ALA A 36 -0.52 4.97 -7.69
C ALA A 36 -0.85 6.04 -8.74
N LEU A 37 -1.78 6.94 -8.42
CA LEU A 37 -2.20 8.03 -9.30
C LEU A 37 -1.32 9.29 -9.19
N GLY A 38 -0.42 9.36 -8.21
CA GLY A 38 0.44 10.53 -7.95
C GLY A 38 -0.33 11.76 -7.49
N ILE A 39 -1.49 11.58 -6.84
CA ILE A 39 -2.37 12.67 -6.39
C ILE A 39 -2.68 12.50 -4.89
N GLY A 40 -3.23 13.54 -4.25
CA GLY A 40 -3.58 13.47 -2.82
C GLY A 40 -4.74 12.49 -2.52
N PRO A 41 -4.74 11.85 -1.32
CA PRO A 41 -5.78 10.88 -0.92
C PRO A 41 -7.17 11.50 -0.81
N GLU A 42 -7.27 12.79 -0.48
CA GLU A 42 -8.54 13.54 -0.42
C GLU A 42 -9.05 13.99 -1.80
N SER A 43 -8.38 13.62 -2.88
CA SER A 43 -8.80 14.04 -4.22
C SER A 43 -10.04 13.28 -4.69
N ARG A 44 -10.89 13.98 -5.46
CA ARG A 44 -12.09 13.38 -6.10
C ARG A 44 -11.74 12.15 -6.96
N GLY A 45 -10.56 12.13 -7.56
CA GLY A 45 -10.05 11.00 -8.33
C GLY A 45 -9.91 9.74 -7.47
N VAL A 46 -9.27 9.88 -6.31
CA VAL A 46 -9.10 8.78 -5.34
C VAL A 46 -10.46 8.32 -4.82
N THR A 47 -11.33 9.23 -4.37
CA THR A 47 -12.65 8.87 -3.83
C THR A 47 -13.50 8.10 -4.85
N ARG A 48 -13.48 8.54 -6.12
CA ARG A 48 -14.22 7.87 -7.20
C ARG A 48 -13.68 6.47 -7.47
N GLU A 49 -12.37 6.33 -7.54
CA GLU A 49 -11.68 5.06 -7.76
C GLU A 49 -11.97 4.08 -6.62
N TYR A 50 -11.76 4.54 -5.38
CA TYR A 50 -12.06 3.80 -4.16
C TYR A 50 -13.50 3.30 -4.17
N GLY A 51 -14.47 4.20 -4.36
CA GLY A 51 -15.88 3.83 -4.41
C GLY A 51 -16.21 2.82 -5.51
N ARG A 52 -15.55 2.89 -6.68
CA ARG A 52 -15.72 1.88 -7.74
C ARG A 52 -15.21 0.51 -7.31
N LEU A 53 -14.03 0.45 -6.70
CA LEU A 53 -13.44 -0.81 -6.24
C LEU A 53 -14.28 -1.44 -5.12
N ILE A 54 -14.74 -0.64 -4.15
CA ILE A 54 -15.65 -1.10 -3.09
C ILE A 54 -16.94 -1.65 -3.68
N LYS A 55 -17.58 -0.94 -4.63
CA LYS A 55 -18.80 -1.44 -5.29
C LYS A 55 -18.60 -2.74 -6.05
N ARG A 56 -17.43 -2.93 -6.67
CA ARG A 56 -17.14 -4.13 -7.47
C ARG A 56 -16.73 -5.34 -6.62
N PHE A 57 -15.94 -5.12 -5.58
CA PHE A 57 -15.28 -6.19 -4.82
C PHE A 57 -15.82 -6.34 -3.39
N GLY A 58 -16.74 -5.48 -2.96
CA GLY A 58 -17.46 -5.56 -1.70
C GLY A 58 -16.95 -4.59 -0.63
N ASN A 59 -15.72 -4.79 -0.15
CA ASN A 59 -15.13 -3.93 0.87
C ASN A 59 -13.59 -3.90 0.78
N GLU A 60 -12.98 -2.96 1.49
CA GLU A 60 -11.53 -2.72 1.49
C GLU A 60 -10.75 -3.91 2.03
N PHE A 61 -11.12 -4.46 3.19
CA PHE A 61 -10.41 -5.60 3.78
C PHE A 61 -10.38 -6.80 2.85
N ARG A 62 -11.49 -7.09 2.17
CA ARG A 62 -11.57 -8.15 1.17
C ARG A 62 -10.60 -7.91 0.00
N ILE A 63 -10.46 -6.66 -0.43
CA ILE A 63 -9.48 -6.27 -1.48
C ILE A 63 -8.05 -6.36 -0.96
N LEU A 64 -7.79 -6.07 0.31
CA LEU A 64 -6.43 -6.02 0.86
C LEU A 64 -5.95 -7.35 1.46
N LEU A 65 -6.83 -8.24 1.88
CA LEU A 65 -6.49 -9.48 2.59
C LEU A 65 -6.91 -10.75 1.84
N ASP A 66 -8.13 -10.78 1.28
CA ASP A 66 -8.75 -12.05 0.90
C ASP A 66 -8.62 -12.38 -0.59
N LEU A 67 -8.83 -11.38 -1.47
CA LEU A 67 -8.90 -11.61 -2.91
C LEU A 67 -7.52 -11.93 -3.49
N ARG A 68 -7.45 -12.91 -4.38
CA ARG A 68 -6.20 -13.23 -5.10
C ARG A 68 -5.94 -12.15 -6.14
N GLU A 69 -4.67 -11.92 -6.46
CA GLU A 69 -4.27 -10.91 -7.45
C GLU A 69 -4.97 -11.12 -8.80
N LYS A 70 -5.11 -12.38 -9.25
CA LYS A 70 -5.83 -12.75 -10.47
C LYS A 70 -7.29 -12.30 -10.47
N ASP A 71 -7.95 -12.33 -9.31
CA ASP A 71 -9.36 -11.92 -9.20
C ASP A 71 -9.52 -10.38 -9.27
N LEU A 72 -8.43 -9.63 -9.04
CA LEU A 72 -8.37 -8.17 -9.07
C LEU A 72 -7.94 -7.62 -10.44
N GLN A 73 -7.19 -8.39 -11.24
CA GLN A 73 -6.60 -7.95 -12.52
C GLN A 73 -7.60 -7.30 -13.48
N ASP A 74 -8.80 -7.85 -13.61
CA ASP A 74 -9.82 -7.37 -14.56
C ASP A 74 -10.58 -6.12 -14.09
N GLY A 75 -10.33 -5.63 -12.88
CA GLY A 75 -11.08 -4.51 -12.30
C GLY A 75 -10.30 -3.45 -11.56
N VAL A 76 -9.02 -3.72 -11.33
CA VAL A 76 -8.08 -2.80 -10.70
C VAL A 76 -7.08 -2.32 -11.75
N PRO A 77 -6.86 -1.01 -11.89
CA PRO A 77 -5.80 -0.51 -12.76
C PRO A 77 -4.45 -1.13 -12.38
N SER A 78 -3.64 -1.51 -13.38
CA SER A 78 -2.38 -2.24 -13.17
C SER A 78 -1.47 -1.62 -12.09
N ARG A 79 -1.37 -0.29 -12.09
CA ARG A 79 -0.56 0.44 -11.10
C ARG A 79 -1.14 0.39 -9.69
N VAL A 80 -2.46 0.40 -9.53
CA VAL A 80 -3.12 0.21 -8.22
C VAL A 80 -2.96 -1.24 -7.77
N LEU A 81 -3.08 -2.21 -8.68
CA LEU A 81 -2.87 -3.63 -8.38
C LEU A 81 -1.44 -3.90 -7.90
N GLN A 82 -0.45 -3.28 -8.54
CA GLN A 82 0.94 -3.32 -8.09
C GLN A 82 1.06 -2.77 -6.67
N GLY A 83 0.42 -1.63 -6.39
CA GLY A 83 0.43 -1.04 -5.05
C GLY A 83 -0.21 -1.94 -3.99
N ILE A 84 -1.34 -2.59 -4.29
CA ILE A 84 -1.97 -3.58 -3.41
C ILE A 84 -1.02 -4.75 -3.15
N THR A 85 -0.38 -5.26 -4.20
CA THR A 85 0.54 -6.40 -4.11
C THR A 85 1.75 -6.09 -3.23
N LYS A 86 2.37 -4.92 -3.43
CA LYS A 86 3.49 -4.45 -2.60
C LYS A 86 3.09 -4.20 -1.16
N ALA A 87 1.94 -3.57 -0.93
CA ALA A 87 1.43 -3.34 0.41
C ALA A 87 1.18 -4.66 1.17
N ARG A 88 0.61 -5.67 0.51
CA ARG A 88 0.42 -7.02 1.07
C ARG A 88 1.72 -7.73 1.40
N ALA A 89 2.75 -7.53 0.58
CA ALA A 89 4.07 -8.11 0.78
C ALA A 89 4.91 -7.36 1.83
N GLY A 90 4.49 -6.17 2.27
CA GLY A 90 5.30 -5.29 3.11
C GLY A 90 6.48 -4.65 2.35
N ASP A 91 6.49 -4.69 1.02
CA ASP A 91 7.50 -4.04 0.17
C ASP A 91 7.23 -2.54 0.08
N LEU A 92 7.51 -1.83 1.17
CA LEU A 92 7.16 -0.43 1.40
C LEU A 92 8.35 0.32 1.98
N GLU A 93 8.54 1.56 1.54
CA GLU A 93 9.46 2.48 2.22
C GLU A 93 8.72 3.19 3.35
N ILE A 94 9.13 2.93 4.59
CA ILE A 94 8.49 3.47 5.78
C ILE A 94 9.44 4.45 6.46
N LYS A 95 9.04 5.73 6.51
CA LYS A 95 9.67 6.74 7.37
C LYS A 95 8.88 6.82 8.66
N HIS A 96 9.49 6.41 9.76
CA HIS A 96 8.86 6.42 11.08
C HIS A 96 8.50 7.84 11.52
N GLY A 97 7.34 7.98 12.15
CA GLY A 97 6.92 9.22 12.79
C GLY A 97 7.60 9.42 14.15
N TYR A 98 7.64 10.65 14.61
CA TYR A 98 8.20 11.04 15.91
C TYR A 98 7.48 12.31 16.43
N ASP A 99 7.44 12.50 17.74
CA ASP A 99 6.98 13.73 18.41
C ASP A 99 5.70 14.38 17.85
N GLY A 100 4.66 13.56 17.63
CA GLY A 100 3.36 14.02 17.11
C GLY A 100 3.26 14.11 15.59
N VAL A 101 4.34 13.83 14.86
CA VAL A 101 4.36 13.70 13.40
C VAL A 101 4.08 12.25 13.00
N TYR A 102 3.10 12.04 12.13
CA TYR A 102 2.82 10.73 11.56
C TYR A 102 3.95 10.26 10.64
N GLY A 103 4.22 8.95 10.66
CA GLY A 103 5.12 8.32 9.70
C GLY A 103 4.59 8.44 8.27
N LYS A 104 5.49 8.35 7.30
CA LYS A 104 5.16 8.38 5.87
C LYS A 104 5.49 7.05 5.24
N ILE A 105 4.56 6.54 4.45
CA ILE A 105 4.72 5.29 3.68
C ILE A 105 4.82 5.67 2.21
N SER A 106 5.79 5.12 1.50
CA SER A 106 5.97 5.30 0.06
C SER A 106 6.02 3.95 -0.65
N ILE A 107 5.21 3.80 -1.69
CA ILE A 107 5.16 2.62 -2.54
C ILE A 107 6.00 2.90 -3.78
N GLN A 108 7.03 2.08 -4.01
CA GLN A 108 7.82 2.17 -5.23
C GLN A 108 7.08 1.47 -6.36
N PHE A 109 6.60 2.25 -7.34
CA PHE A 109 5.98 1.71 -8.54
C PHE A 109 7.01 1.62 -9.66
N ASP A 110 6.98 0.54 -10.40
CA ASP A 110 7.83 0.43 -11.59
C ASP A 110 7.47 1.56 -12.55
N GLN A 111 8.48 2.16 -13.17
CA GLN A 111 8.23 3.12 -14.23
C GLN A 111 7.49 2.37 -15.34
N GLN A 112 6.37 2.93 -15.79
CA GLN A 112 5.81 2.50 -17.07
C GLN A 112 6.95 2.62 -18.07
N LEU A 113 7.33 1.51 -18.71
CA LEU A 113 8.10 1.54 -19.95
C LEU A 113 7.38 2.50 -20.87
N GLY A 114 7.87 3.73 -20.92
CA GLY A 114 7.26 4.82 -21.65
C GLY A 114 7.11 4.39 -23.09
N LYS A 115 5.93 4.69 -23.64
CA LYS A 115 5.61 4.61 -25.07
C LYS A 115 6.86 4.84 -25.92
N ALA A 116 7.37 3.79 -26.56
CA ALA A 116 8.24 3.92 -27.71
C ALA A 116 7.41 4.55 -28.84
N SER A 117 7.41 5.88 -28.96
CA SER A 117 6.89 6.59 -30.14
C SER A 117 7.14 8.09 -30.05
N ARG A 118 8.34 8.50 -30.47
CA ARG A 118 8.60 9.64 -31.39
C ARG A 118 10.08 9.97 -31.35
N ALA A 119 10.85 9.42 -32.29
CA ALA A 119 12.04 10.07 -32.85
C ALA A 119 12.71 9.16 -33.90
N ILE A 120 12.03 8.77 -34.97
CA ILE A 120 12.71 8.44 -36.25
C ILE A 120 11.76 8.80 -37.39
N ALA A 121 11.74 10.09 -37.74
CA ALA A 121 11.28 10.58 -39.03
C ALA A 121 11.81 12.01 -39.18
N ASP A 122 13.14 12.15 -39.29
CA ASP A 122 13.69 13.22 -40.11
C ASP A 122 15.13 12.88 -40.52
N ARG A 123 15.38 13.01 -41.82
CA ARG A 123 16.61 12.77 -42.61
C ARG A 123 16.77 11.41 -43.27
#